data_AF-A0A7K0X1X6-F1
#
_entry.id   AF-A0A7K0X1X6-F1
#
_cell.length_a   1.000
_cell.length_b   1.000
_cell.length_c   1.000
_cell.angle_alpha   90.00
_cell.angle_beta   90.00
_cell.angle_gamma   90.00
#
_symmetry.space_group_name_H-M   'P 1'
#
loop_
_entity.id
_entity.type
_entity.pdbx_description
1 polymer ?
#
loop_
_entity_poly.entity_id
_entity_poly.type
_entity_poly.pdbx_seq_one_letter_code
_entity_poly.pdbx_strand_id
1 'polypeptide(L)'
;MSATKRPRRATRSQVRQFLAAAGYAGTPPDELVDTYVDLVSAAGRSGLPRHRLAVHLTAQSPGWSAPALDVFEEAWREQQQARAAAAATAATAVERDADRATAYVAGVWERTGAGPTWTELGDALGWPPALRERIIRTLAREGVLTYSTEPRSLAVADHADDVGD
;
A
#
# COMPACT_ATOMS: atom_id res chain seq x y z
N MET A 1 -7.84 -14.98 19.20
CA MET A 1 -6.91 -14.00 19.80
C MET A 1 -6.36 -13.12 18.68
N SER A 2 -6.87 -11.91 18.54
CA SER A 2 -6.48 -11.00 17.45
C SER A 2 -5.06 -10.47 17.68
N ALA A 3 -4.12 -10.85 16.82
CA ALA A 3 -2.80 -10.25 16.80
C ALA A 3 -2.94 -8.76 16.48
N THR A 4 -2.83 -7.90 17.50
CA THR A 4 -2.70 -6.45 17.34
C THR A 4 -1.42 -6.17 16.58
N LYS A 5 -1.52 -6.13 15.24
CA LYS A 5 -0.46 -5.75 14.32
C LYS A 5 -0.02 -4.34 14.72
N ARG A 6 1.12 -4.22 15.43
CA ARG A 6 1.68 -2.92 15.81
C ARG A 6 1.75 -2.06 14.54
N PRO A 7 1.30 -0.80 14.59
CA PRO A 7 1.37 0.10 13.45
C PRO A 7 2.83 0.20 13.01
N ARG A 8 3.06 0.20 11.70
CA ARG A 8 4.40 0.46 11.17
C ARG A 8 4.78 1.89 11.53
N ARG A 9 5.90 2.03 12.26
CA ARG A 9 6.50 3.34 12.56
C ARG A 9 6.82 4.04 11.23
N ALA A 10 6.48 5.31 11.12
CA ALA A 10 6.84 6.13 9.98
C ALA A 10 8.36 6.22 9.85
N THR A 11 8.88 6.17 8.64
CA THR A 11 10.32 6.32 8.38
C THR A 11 10.70 7.81 8.38
N ARG A 12 11.96 8.12 8.71
CA ARG A 12 12.50 9.49 8.62
C ARG A 12 12.28 10.10 7.23
N SER A 13 12.40 9.30 6.17
CA SER A 13 12.12 9.72 4.79
C SER A 13 10.66 10.11 4.58
N GLN A 14 9.71 9.37 5.18
CA GLN A 14 8.29 9.74 5.15
C GLN A 14 8.03 11.05 5.89
N VAL A 15 8.63 11.24 7.07
CA VAL A 15 8.51 12.49 7.83
C VAL A 15 9.07 13.68 7.02
N ARG A 16 10.22 13.53 6.37
CA ARG A 16 10.80 14.57 5.51
C ARG A 16 9.94 14.89 4.29
N GLN A 17 9.36 13.87 3.63
CA GLN A 17 8.38 14.09 2.56
C GLN A 17 7.15 14.86 3.06
N PHE A 18 6.66 14.56 4.27
CA PHE A 18 5.55 15.28 4.86
C PHE A 18 5.89 16.73 5.18
N LEU A 19 7.07 17.00 5.75
CA LEU A 19 7.52 18.36 6.04
C LEU A 19 7.70 19.18 4.75
N ALA A 20 8.26 18.57 3.70
CA ALA A 20 8.37 19.21 2.39
C ALA A 20 6.99 19.53 1.77
N ALA A 21 6.04 18.59 1.83
CA ALA A 21 4.66 18.82 1.37
C ALA A 21 3.92 19.88 2.22
N ALA A 22 4.26 19.96 3.51
CA ALA A 22 3.83 21.00 4.42
C ALA A 22 4.70 22.27 4.31
N GLY A 23 5.35 22.52 3.17
CA GLY A 23 6.02 23.79 2.86
C GLY A 23 7.19 24.15 3.77
N TYR A 24 7.76 23.18 4.49
CA TYR A 24 8.98 23.42 5.26
C TYR A 24 10.12 23.81 4.31
N ALA A 25 10.68 25.01 4.50
CA ALA A 25 11.77 25.50 3.67
C ALA A 25 13.11 24.90 4.13
N GLY A 26 13.79 24.19 3.23
CA GLY A 26 15.12 23.60 3.47
C GLY A 26 15.07 22.21 4.09
N THR A 27 16.23 21.75 4.57
CA THR A 27 16.35 20.42 5.19
C THR A 27 15.91 20.51 6.66
N PRO A 28 14.87 19.79 7.09
CA PRO A 28 14.45 19.80 8.48
C PRO A 28 15.52 19.17 9.38
N PRO A 29 15.84 19.80 10.53
CA PRO A 29 16.84 19.27 11.45
C PRO A 29 16.44 17.90 11.98
N ASP A 30 17.44 17.05 12.26
CA ASP A 30 17.20 15.66 12.60
C ASP A 30 16.42 15.48 13.91
N GLU A 31 16.56 16.40 14.87
CA GLU A 31 15.77 16.42 16.11
C GLU A 31 14.27 16.66 15.85
N LEU A 32 13.97 17.52 14.87
CA LEU A 32 12.60 17.76 14.41
C LEU A 32 12.06 16.46 13.81
N VAL A 33 12.81 15.85 12.90
CA VAL A 33 12.44 14.58 12.27
C VAL A 33 12.18 13.49 13.31
N ASP A 34 13.06 13.34 14.31
CA ASP A 34 12.94 12.34 15.36
C ASP A 34 11.74 12.57 16.29
N THR A 35 11.48 13.81 16.68
CA THR A 35 10.31 14.19 17.47
C THR A 35 9.01 13.86 16.73
N TYR A 36 9.00 14.04 15.40
CA TYR A 36 7.80 13.83 14.59
C TYR A 36 7.65 12.43 14.01
N VAL A 37 8.64 11.54 14.15
CA VAL A 37 8.49 10.12 13.76
C VAL A 37 7.30 9.51 14.49
N ASP A 38 7.12 9.75 15.79
CA ASP A 38 6.04 9.12 16.55
C ASP A 38 4.66 9.74 16.26
N LEU A 39 4.61 11.05 16.00
CA LEU A 39 3.41 11.77 15.55
C LEU A 39 2.96 11.36 14.15
N VAL A 40 3.88 11.22 13.20
CA VAL A 40 3.59 10.72 11.85
C VAL A 40 3.27 9.22 11.88
N SER A 41 3.90 8.45 12.76
CA SER A 41 3.53 7.05 13.01
C SER A 41 2.11 6.92 13.53
N ALA A 42 1.67 7.85 14.39
CA ALA A 42 0.31 7.92 14.90
C ALA A 42 -0.69 8.43 13.84
N ALA A 43 -0.29 9.42 13.02
CA ALA A 43 -1.09 9.93 11.90
C ALA A 43 -1.14 8.99 10.67
N GLY A 44 -0.19 8.06 10.58
CA GLY A 44 -0.19 6.93 9.66
C GLY A 44 -1.21 5.85 10.03
N ARG A 45 -1.80 5.91 11.23
CA ARG A 45 -3.05 5.20 11.54
C ARG A 45 -4.23 6.05 11.08
N SER A 46 -5.24 5.39 10.51
CA SER A 46 -6.55 5.98 10.24
C SER A 46 -7.10 6.62 11.53
N GLY A 47 -6.99 7.95 11.67
CA GLY A 47 -7.56 8.63 12.84
C GLY A 47 -6.99 10.00 13.19
N LEU A 48 -5.78 10.34 12.73
CA LEU A 48 -5.23 11.69 12.86
C LEU A 48 -5.05 12.31 11.46
N PRO A 49 -6.01 13.14 11.02
CA PRO A 49 -5.90 13.85 9.76
C PRO A 49 -4.60 14.65 9.74
N ARG A 50 -3.87 14.60 8.63
CA ARG A 50 -2.58 15.28 8.49
C ARG A 50 -2.68 16.81 8.63
N HIS A 51 -3.87 17.40 8.48
CA HIS A 51 -4.12 18.81 8.86
C HIS A 51 -3.95 19.05 10.37
N ARG A 52 -4.28 18.09 11.23
CA ARG A 52 -4.04 18.20 12.69
C ARG A 52 -2.56 18.17 13.00
N LEU A 53 -1.78 17.42 12.22
CA LEU A 53 -0.32 17.44 12.31
C LEU A 53 0.20 18.81 11.86
N ALA A 54 -0.28 19.38 10.75
CA ALA A 54 0.10 20.72 10.29
C ALA A 54 -0.22 21.82 11.30
N VAL A 55 -1.43 21.80 11.90
CA VAL A 55 -1.83 22.73 12.99
C VAL A 55 -0.93 22.57 14.22
N HIS A 56 -0.65 21.34 14.64
CA HIS A 56 0.25 21.06 15.76
C HIS A 56 1.69 21.55 15.51
N LEU A 57 2.12 21.40 14.27
CA LEU A 57 3.42 21.82 13.75
C LEU A 57 3.56 23.36 13.76
N THR A 58 2.55 24.10 13.32
CA THR A 58 2.50 25.57 13.41
C THR A 58 2.47 26.06 14.85
N ALA A 59 1.73 25.39 15.73
CA ALA A 59 1.58 25.80 17.13
C ALA A 59 2.87 25.67 17.97
N GLN A 60 3.85 24.87 17.53
CA GLN A 60 5.08 24.59 18.30
C GLN A 60 6.36 25.24 17.76
N SER A 61 6.33 25.88 16.59
CA SER A 61 7.54 26.41 15.95
C SER A 61 7.50 27.94 15.83
N PRO A 62 8.32 28.68 16.58
CA PRO A 62 8.42 30.12 16.43
C PRO A 62 8.89 30.50 15.02
N GLY A 63 8.14 31.35 14.33
CA GLY A 63 8.52 31.90 13.02
C GLY A 63 8.25 31.01 11.81
N TRP A 64 7.66 29.82 11.99
CA TRP A 64 7.21 29.00 10.87
C TRP A 64 5.74 29.24 10.56
N SER A 65 5.45 29.61 9.30
CA SER A 65 4.10 29.56 8.75
C SER A 65 3.95 28.28 7.96
N ALA A 66 3.08 27.37 8.40
CA ALA A 66 2.66 26.26 7.56
C ALA A 66 1.96 26.81 6.29
N PRO A 67 1.99 26.09 5.16
CA PRO A 67 1.13 26.36 4.02
C PRO A 67 -0.32 26.30 4.48
N ALA A 68 -1.18 27.05 3.78
CA ALA A 68 -2.58 27.14 4.12
C ALA A 68 -3.23 25.74 4.16
N LEU A 69 -4.05 25.50 5.19
CA LEU A 69 -4.61 24.17 5.49
C LEU A 69 -5.49 23.63 4.36
N ASP A 70 -6.09 24.52 3.57
CA ASP A 70 -6.89 24.22 2.38
C ASP A 70 -6.09 23.50 1.28
N VAL A 71 -4.88 23.98 0.96
CA VAL A 71 -3.96 23.34 0.00
C VAL A 71 -3.62 21.91 0.45
N PHE A 72 -3.42 21.74 1.75
CA PHE A 72 -3.14 20.44 2.33
C PHE A 72 -4.35 19.50 2.28
N GLU A 73 -5.55 20.00 2.59
CA GLU A 73 -6.79 19.24 2.52
C GLU A 73 -7.13 18.81 1.09
N GLU A 74 -6.93 19.69 0.11
CA GLU A 74 -7.16 19.41 -1.30
C GLU A 74 -6.24 18.29 -1.80
N ALA A 75 -4.93 18.42 -1.61
CA ALA A 75 -3.96 17.38 -1.98
C ALA A 75 -4.24 16.04 -1.26
N TRP A 76 -4.74 16.09 -0.03
CA TRP A 76 -5.17 14.88 0.69
C TRP A 76 -6.42 14.26 0.07
N ARG A 77 -7.46 15.06 -0.23
CA ARG A 77 -8.68 14.58 -0.89
C ARG A 77 -8.33 13.94 -2.23
N GLU A 78 -7.50 14.58 -3.04
CA GLU A 78 -7.01 14.04 -4.31
C GLU A 78 -6.28 12.71 -4.12
N GLN A 79 -5.36 12.61 -3.16
CA GLN A 79 -4.66 11.36 -2.88
C GLN A 79 -5.61 10.25 -2.41
N GLN A 80 -6.61 10.57 -1.58
CA GLN A 80 -7.59 9.59 -1.12
C GLN A 80 -8.52 9.15 -2.24
N GLN A 81 -8.94 10.06 -3.11
CA GLN A 81 -9.70 9.75 -4.32
C GLN A 81 -8.90 8.87 -5.26
N ALA A 82 -7.63 9.19 -5.53
CA ALA A 82 -6.75 8.36 -6.35
C ALA A 82 -6.57 6.95 -5.77
N ARG A 83 -6.42 6.84 -4.44
CA ARG A 83 -6.33 5.54 -3.75
C ARG A 83 -7.62 4.74 -3.81
N ALA A 84 -8.76 5.40 -3.69
CA ALA A 84 -10.08 4.80 -3.80
C ALA A 84 -10.36 4.35 -5.23
N ALA A 85 -10.03 5.17 -6.23
CA ALA A 85 -10.11 4.83 -7.64
C ALA A 85 -9.24 3.60 -7.95
N ALA A 86 -7.97 3.59 -7.53
CA ALA A 86 -7.10 2.43 -7.68
C ALA A 86 -7.60 1.18 -6.93
N ALA A 87 -8.34 1.36 -5.82
CA ALA A 87 -8.98 0.25 -5.11
C ALA A 87 -10.13 -0.33 -5.90
N ALA A 88 -11.01 0.53 -6.41
CA ALA A 88 -12.16 0.16 -7.21
C ALA A 88 -11.70 -0.53 -8.50
N THR A 89 -10.72 0.03 -9.21
CA THR A 89 -10.17 -0.59 -10.42
C THR A 89 -9.57 -1.96 -10.14
N ALA A 90 -8.85 -2.13 -9.03
CA ALA A 90 -8.33 -3.44 -8.65
C ALA A 90 -9.45 -4.44 -8.33
N ALA A 91 -10.48 -4.03 -7.58
CA ALA A 91 -11.63 -4.87 -7.26
C ALA A 91 -12.37 -5.33 -8.53
N THR A 92 -12.66 -4.40 -9.46
CA THR A 92 -13.27 -4.74 -10.75
C THR A 92 -12.41 -5.70 -11.57
N ALA A 93 -11.08 -5.54 -11.55
CA ALA A 93 -10.18 -6.48 -12.23
C ALA A 93 -10.22 -7.88 -11.58
N VAL A 94 -10.30 -7.96 -10.25
CA VAL A 94 -10.44 -9.23 -9.52
C VAL A 94 -11.74 -9.91 -9.86
N GLU A 95 -12.87 -9.21 -9.76
CA GLU A 95 -14.20 -9.74 -10.10
C GLU A 95 -14.25 -10.28 -11.54
N ARG A 96 -13.60 -9.58 -12.48
CA ARG A 96 -13.56 -9.98 -13.88
C ARG A 96 -12.63 -11.17 -14.15
N ASP A 97 -11.49 -11.21 -13.49
CA ASP A 97 -10.37 -12.08 -13.91
C ASP A 97 -10.08 -13.22 -12.93
N ALA A 98 -10.80 -13.39 -11.82
CA ALA A 98 -10.55 -14.43 -10.83
C ALA A 98 -10.43 -15.84 -11.46
N ASP A 99 -11.44 -16.28 -12.23
CA ASP A 99 -11.43 -17.60 -12.87
C ASP A 99 -10.29 -17.73 -13.90
N ARG A 100 -10.03 -16.66 -14.66
CA ARG A 100 -8.96 -16.63 -15.66
C ARG A 100 -7.59 -16.70 -14.99
N ALA A 101 -7.42 -16.07 -13.82
CA ALA A 101 -6.20 -16.13 -13.03
C ALA A 101 -5.96 -17.53 -12.50
N THR A 102 -6.99 -18.17 -11.95
CA THR A 102 -6.94 -19.57 -11.49
C THR A 102 -6.52 -20.51 -12.63
N ALA A 103 -7.19 -20.43 -13.78
CA ALA A 103 -6.89 -21.27 -14.94
C ALA A 103 -5.46 -21.04 -15.47
N TYR A 104 -5.01 -19.78 -15.53
CA TYR A 104 -3.65 -19.48 -15.97
C TYR A 104 -2.59 -20.03 -15.01
N VAL A 105 -2.78 -19.83 -13.70
CA VAL A 105 -1.85 -20.31 -12.68
C VAL A 105 -1.77 -21.84 -12.71
N ALA A 106 -2.91 -22.54 -12.72
CA ALA A 106 -2.96 -24.00 -12.82
C ALA A 106 -2.23 -24.50 -14.09
N GLY A 107 -2.51 -23.91 -15.25
CA GLY A 107 -1.85 -24.29 -16.50
C GLY A 107 -0.36 -23.97 -16.56
N VAL A 108 0.17 -23.07 -15.73
CA VAL A 108 1.62 -22.85 -15.62
C VAL A 108 2.26 -23.90 -14.71
N TRP A 109 1.60 -24.26 -13.60
CA TRP A 109 2.02 -25.37 -12.75
C TRP A 109 2.11 -26.69 -13.51
N GLU A 110 1.07 -27.05 -14.26
CA GLU A 110 1.04 -28.28 -15.07
C GLU A 110 2.20 -28.35 -16.09
N ARG A 111 2.54 -27.22 -16.71
CA ARG A 111 3.57 -27.18 -17.76
C ARG A 111 4.99 -27.09 -17.25
N THR A 112 5.20 -26.50 -16.08
CA THR A 112 6.54 -26.11 -15.63
C THR A 112 6.93 -26.70 -14.28
N GLY A 113 5.97 -27.30 -13.55
CA GLY A 113 6.16 -27.75 -12.18
C GLY A 113 6.35 -26.61 -11.16
N ALA A 114 6.11 -25.36 -11.57
CA ALA A 114 6.22 -24.16 -10.74
C ALA A 114 5.12 -23.15 -11.09
N GLY A 115 4.84 -22.22 -10.19
CA GLY A 115 3.89 -21.14 -10.43
C GLY A 115 4.43 -20.08 -11.39
N PRO A 116 3.55 -19.20 -11.91
CA PRO A 116 3.99 -18.02 -12.61
C PRO A 116 4.54 -16.96 -11.65
N THR A 117 5.32 -16.04 -12.20
CA THR A 117 5.61 -14.78 -11.52
C THR A 117 4.37 -13.87 -11.55
N TRP A 118 4.35 -12.89 -10.64
CA TRP A 118 3.30 -11.87 -10.61
C TRP A 118 3.23 -11.05 -11.89
N THR A 119 4.39 -10.83 -12.53
CA THR A 119 4.51 -10.13 -13.80
C THR A 119 3.89 -10.94 -14.93
N GLU A 120 4.23 -12.23 -15.05
CA GLU A 120 3.69 -13.12 -16.08
C GLU A 120 2.16 -13.23 -16.01
N LEU A 121 1.59 -13.41 -14.81
CA LEU A 121 0.14 -13.41 -14.62
C LEU A 121 -0.48 -12.07 -15.01
N GLY A 122 0.12 -10.97 -14.56
CA GLY A 122 -0.38 -9.62 -14.87
C GLY A 122 -0.32 -9.28 -16.36
N ASP A 123 0.73 -9.70 -17.07
CA ASP A 123 0.84 -9.53 -18.53
C ASP A 123 -0.20 -10.39 -19.26
N ALA A 124 -0.38 -11.65 -18.86
CA ALA A 124 -1.35 -12.56 -19.47
C ALA A 124 -2.81 -12.07 -19.33
N LEU A 125 -3.13 -11.39 -18.23
CA LEU A 125 -4.47 -10.86 -17.96
C LEU A 125 -4.63 -9.38 -18.33
N GLY A 126 -3.59 -8.74 -18.86
CA GLY A 126 -3.63 -7.34 -19.29
C GLY A 126 -3.75 -6.34 -18.14
N TRP A 127 -3.23 -6.67 -16.96
CA TRP A 127 -3.26 -5.79 -15.79
C TRP A 127 -2.21 -4.68 -15.90
N PRO A 128 -2.59 -3.42 -15.63
CA PRO A 128 -1.64 -2.31 -15.56
C PRO A 128 -0.53 -2.58 -14.54
N PRO A 129 0.77 -2.35 -14.86
CA PRO A 129 1.88 -2.63 -13.96
C PRO A 129 1.71 -2.03 -12.55
N ALA A 130 1.19 -0.81 -12.46
CA ALA A 130 0.96 -0.11 -11.20
C ALA A 130 -0.10 -0.76 -10.29
N LEU A 131 -0.97 -1.63 -10.84
CA LEU A 131 -2.06 -2.27 -10.10
C LEU A 131 -1.80 -3.75 -9.79
N ARG A 132 -0.82 -4.40 -10.43
CA ARG A 132 -0.58 -5.86 -10.31
C ARG A 132 -0.45 -6.34 -8.88
N GLU A 133 0.43 -5.69 -8.10
CA GLU A 133 0.63 -6.02 -6.69
C GLU A 133 -0.67 -5.93 -5.89
N ARG A 134 -1.50 -4.92 -6.17
CA ARG A 134 -2.78 -4.73 -5.49
C ARG A 134 -3.80 -5.79 -5.88
N ILE A 135 -3.90 -6.10 -7.16
CA ILE A 135 -4.81 -7.13 -7.70
C ILE A 135 -4.45 -8.50 -7.12
N ILE A 136 -3.18 -8.89 -7.17
CA ILE A 136 -2.70 -10.18 -6.64
C ILE A 136 -2.94 -10.30 -5.14
N ARG A 137 -2.66 -9.25 -4.36
CA ARG A 137 -2.99 -9.25 -2.92
C ARG A 137 -4.48 -9.33 -2.63
N THR A 138 -5.30 -8.77 -3.52
CA THR A 138 -6.76 -8.82 -3.37
C THR A 138 -7.26 -10.23 -3.66
N LEU A 139 -6.81 -10.85 -4.76
CA LEU A 139 -7.07 -12.28 -5.06
C LEU A 139 -6.64 -13.20 -3.92
N ALA A 140 -5.47 -12.95 -3.33
CA ALA A 140 -4.98 -13.76 -2.21
C ALA A 140 -5.80 -13.56 -0.93
N ARG A 141 -6.21 -12.32 -0.65
CA ARG A 141 -7.09 -12.01 0.48
C ARG A 141 -8.48 -12.64 0.32
N GLU A 142 -8.96 -12.77 -0.92
CA GLU A 142 -10.25 -13.38 -1.25
C GLU A 142 -10.17 -14.91 -1.39
N GLY A 143 -9.00 -15.50 -1.15
CA GLY A 143 -8.82 -16.95 -1.18
C GLY A 143 -8.82 -17.55 -2.59
N VAL A 144 -8.60 -16.74 -3.63
CA VAL A 144 -8.51 -17.23 -5.03
C VAL A 144 -7.12 -17.78 -5.30
N LEU A 145 -6.09 -17.05 -4.85
CA LEU A 145 -4.68 -17.42 -5.04
C LEU A 145 -3.93 -17.47 -3.71
N THR A 146 -2.78 -18.12 -3.69
CA THR A 146 -1.82 -18.07 -2.60
C THR A 146 -0.41 -17.84 -3.14
N TYR A 147 0.47 -17.27 -2.33
CA TYR A 147 1.88 -17.06 -2.68
C TYR A 147 2.74 -17.03 -1.43
N SER A 148 4.03 -17.36 -1.59
CA SER A 148 5.04 -17.23 -0.56
C SER A 148 6.09 -16.17 -0.94
N THR A 149 7.15 -16.06 -0.15
CA THR A 149 8.31 -15.21 -0.50
C THR A 149 9.20 -15.85 -1.55
N GLU A 150 8.99 -17.13 -1.88
CA GLU A 150 9.78 -17.83 -2.88
C GLU A 150 9.42 -17.34 -4.29
N PRO A 151 10.41 -17.22 -5.19
CA PRO A 151 10.13 -16.89 -6.58
C PRO A 151 9.23 -17.98 -7.17
N ARG A 152 8.30 -17.58 -8.05
CA ARG A 152 7.42 -18.52 -8.77
C ARG A 152 6.53 -19.39 -7.86
N SER A 153 6.19 -18.89 -6.68
CA SER A 153 5.33 -19.58 -5.69
C SER A 153 3.83 -19.31 -5.85
N LEU A 154 3.40 -18.59 -6.89
CA LEU A 154 1.99 -18.25 -7.05
C LEU A 154 1.18 -19.51 -7.41
N ALA A 155 0.20 -19.85 -6.59
CA ALA A 155 -0.63 -21.05 -6.75
C ALA A 155 -2.11 -20.74 -6.56
N VAL A 156 -2.98 -21.65 -6.99
CA VAL A 156 -4.41 -21.62 -6.65
C VAL A 156 -4.56 -21.98 -5.18
N ALA A 157 -5.44 -21.32 -4.44
CA ALA A 157 -5.52 -21.49 -2.98
C ALA A 157 -5.84 -22.94 -2.56
N ASP A 158 -6.68 -23.67 -3.32
CA ASP A 158 -7.01 -25.08 -3.07
C ASP A 158 -5.84 -26.05 -3.32
N HIS A 159 -4.78 -25.63 -4.02
CA HIS A 159 -3.61 -26.47 -4.30
C HIS A 159 -2.59 -26.52 -3.14
N ALA A 160 -2.81 -25.75 -2.07
CA ALA A 160 -1.91 -25.73 -0.91
C ALA A 160 -2.19 -26.86 0.11
N ASP A 161 -3.40 -27.44 0.11
CA ASP A 161 -3.79 -28.50 1.03
C ASP A 161 -3.44 -29.93 0.53
N ASP A 162 -3.02 -30.09 -0.73
CA ASP A 162 -2.72 -31.40 -1.36
C ASP A 162 -1.22 -31.75 -1.39
N VAL A 163 -0.35 -30.90 -0.82
CA VAL A 163 1.10 -31.10 -0.79
C VAL A 163 1.60 -31.03 0.66
N GLY A 164 1.20 -31.99 1.49
CA GLY A 164 1.63 -32.04 2.89
C GLY A 164 1.06 -33.19 3.70
N ASP A 165 1.36 -34.43 3.31
CA ASP A 165 1.53 -35.58 4.24
C ASP A 165 2.91 -36.21 4.00
#